data_AF-A0A3D4YRD1-F1
#
_entry.id   AF-A0A3D4YRD1-F1
#
_cell.length_a   1.000
_cell.length_b   1.000
_cell.length_c   1.000
_cell.angle_alpha   90.00
_cell.angle_beta   90.00
_cell.angle_gamma   90.00
#
_symmetry.space_group_name_H-M   'P 1'
#
loop_
_entity.id
_entity.type
_entity.pdbx_description
1 polymer ?
#
loop_
_entity_poly.entity_id
_entity_poly.type
_entity_poly.pdbx_seq_one_letter_code
_entity_poly.pdbx_strand_id
1 'polypeptide(L)'
;MSPDTYSTRWRVLALLGFAELLGMSLWFSASAVTPQLQRIWGLTTAEAAWLTTIVQLGFVCGTAIAAVLNLADLIPAGRLFSACALLGAVANAAILAVPGYRDALVLRFLTGFFLAGVYPPAMKMTATWFRSQRGLAIGVIVGALTVGKAIPYLVRAIPHVGLRPVVLTASVGATIAALLVALGYREGPFPFTSRPFSWRHVGDVVRVREWRLATASYLGHMFELYAFWTWIPAFLAASVAAASVGRFRAPRLISLLAFTTIAIGGFGSVWGGLFADKRGRERLVSISLFMSGSCCLLSGLLFGGPIWILGALAMTWGFFVIADSAQFSTLVTESVPTHAVGTALTVQTSLGFLLTMLPMQVVPLIAQRAGWRWGFVILALGPVAGIAAIRRLAALRADASGRDNLSPSA
;
A
#
# COMPACT_ATOMS: atom_id res chain seq x y z
N MET A 1 13.89 -17.16 27.60
CA MET A 1 13.95 -16.36 26.35
C MET A 1 13.93 -14.89 26.76
N SER A 2 15.03 -14.15 26.61
CA SER A 2 15.04 -12.73 26.98
C SER A 2 14.13 -11.94 26.04
N PRO A 3 13.18 -11.15 26.55
CA PRO A 3 12.38 -10.26 25.73
C PRO A 3 13.29 -9.15 25.20
N ASP A 4 13.64 -9.21 23.90
CA ASP A 4 14.29 -8.18 23.08
C ASP A 4 14.71 -6.90 23.87
N THR A 5 15.82 -6.98 24.61
CA THR A 5 16.23 -5.97 25.61
C THR A 5 16.97 -4.77 25.00
N TYR A 6 17.05 -4.66 23.68
CA TYR A 6 17.72 -3.55 23.02
C TYR A 6 16.81 -2.32 23.00
N SER A 7 17.06 -1.35 23.88
CA SER A 7 16.39 -0.03 23.86
C SER A 7 16.48 0.65 22.49
N THR A 8 17.53 0.35 21.73
CA THR A 8 17.79 0.87 20.39
C THR A 8 16.77 0.43 19.33
N ARG A 9 16.06 -0.69 19.50
CA ARG A 9 15.12 -1.20 18.47
C ARG A 9 14.00 -0.19 18.15
N TRP A 10 13.52 0.54 19.15
CA TRP A 10 12.50 1.56 18.97
C TRP A 10 13.05 2.81 18.27
N ARG A 11 14.32 3.16 18.53
CA ARG A 11 15.00 4.25 17.81
C ARG A 11 15.18 3.89 16.33
N VAL A 12 15.57 2.65 16.04
CA VAL A 12 15.68 2.16 14.66
C VAL A 12 14.31 2.08 14.00
N LEU A 13 13.27 1.62 14.69
CA LEU A 13 11.91 1.62 14.15
C LEU A 13 11.43 3.04 13.84
N ALA A 14 11.71 4.01 14.71
CA ALA A 14 11.38 5.41 14.46
C ALA A 14 12.15 5.96 13.25
N LEU A 15 13.44 5.64 13.13
CA LEU A 15 14.27 6.03 11.98
C LEU A 15 13.74 5.42 10.67
N LEU A 16 13.49 4.12 10.65
CA LEU A 16 12.98 3.41 9.47
C LEU A 16 11.57 3.83 9.13
N GLY A 17 10.70 4.02 10.13
CA GLY A 17 9.35 4.55 9.92
C GLY A 17 9.39 5.96 9.34
N PHE A 18 10.21 6.86 9.86
CA PHE A 18 10.31 8.21 9.31
C PHE A 18 10.92 8.22 7.90
N ALA A 19 11.95 7.41 7.65
CA ALA A 19 12.54 7.25 6.32
C ALA A 19 11.53 6.65 5.32
N GLU A 20 10.76 5.64 5.72
CA GLU A 20 9.72 5.02 4.89
C GLU A 20 8.62 6.04 4.54
N LEU A 21 8.14 6.79 5.53
CA LEU A 21 7.17 7.86 5.32
C LEU A 21 7.67 8.88 4.30
N LEU A 22 8.92 9.33 4.43
CA LEU A 22 9.51 10.31 3.53
C LEU A 22 9.74 9.75 2.12
N GLY A 23 10.29 8.53 2.01
CA GLY A 23 10.55 7.86 0.73
C GLY A 23 9.26 7.54 -0.04
N MET A 24 8.21 7.11 0.66
CA MET A 24 6.95 6.71 0.04
C MET A 24 6.06 7.90 -0.35
N SER A 25 6.46 9.13 -0.01
CA SER A 25 5.80 10.35 -0.49
C SER A 25 5.86 10.53 -2.00
N LEU A 26 6.79 9.86 -2.70
CA LEU A 26 6.89 9.87 -4.16
C LEU A 26 5.69 9.21 -4.86
N TRP A 27 5.00 8.28 -4.19
CA TRP A 27 4.02 7.40 -4.82
C TRP A 27 2.86 8.16 -5.46
N PHE A 28 2.21 9.06 -4.71
CA PHE A 28 1.09 9.86 -5.19
C PHE A 28 1.47 11.31 -5.50
N SER A 29 2.77 11.62 -5.62
CA SER A 29 3.24 12.97 -5.92
C SER A 29 2.60 13.53 -7.21
N ALA A 30 2.66 12.77 -8.32
CA ALA A 30 2.00 13.16 -9.57
C ALA A 30 0.47 13.10 -9.48
N SER A 31 -0.08 12.13 -8.74
CA SER A 31 -1.52 11.94 -8.56
C SER A 31 -2.18 13.14 -7.86
N ALA A 32 -1.51 13.74 -6.87
CA ALA A 32 -1.95 14.95 -6.19
C ALA A 32 -1.93 16.20 -7.09
N VAL A 33 -1.22 16.15 -8.21
CA VAL A 33 -1.12 17.23 -9.19
C VAL A 33 -1.69 16.88 -10.56
N THR A 34 -2.33 15.72 -10.71
CA THR A 34 -2.97 15.27 -11.95
C THR A 34 -3.91 16.34 -12.54
N PRO A 35 -4.78 17.05 -11.78
CA PRO A 35 -5.62 18.10 -12.36
C PRO A 35 -4.85 19.29 -12.97
N GLN A 36 -3.61 19.54 -12.54
CA GLN A 36 -2.73 20.53 -13.17
C GLN A 36 -2.10 19.95 -14.43
N LEU A 37 -1.59 18.71 -14.37
CA LEU A 37 -1.02 18.03 -15.53
C LEU A 37 -2.03 17.85 -16.68
N GLN A 38 -3.28 17.53 -16.35
CA GLN A 38 -4.38 17.45 -17.32
C GLN A 38 -4.59 18.78 -18.05
N ARG A 39 -4.50 19.91 -17.35
CA ARG A 39 -4.66 21.24 -17.96
C ARG A 39 -3.45 21.65 -18.80
N ILE A 40 -2.24 21.32 -18.35
CA ILE A 40 -0.99 21.68 -19.04
C ILE A 40 -0.80 20.85 -20.32
N TRP A 41 -1.10 19.55 -20.26
CA TRP A 41 -0.84 18.62 -21.37
C TRP A 41 -2.11 18.20 -22.12
N GLY A 42 -3.29 18.74 -21.78
CA GLY A 42 -4.56 18.41 -22.44
C GLY A 42 -4.98 16.95 -22.28
N LEU A 43 -4.65 16.32 -21.14
CA LEU A 43 -4.83 14.87 -20.96
C LEU A 43 -6.31 14.49 -20.79
N THR A 44 -6.68 13.38 -21.41
CA THR A 44 -7.93 12.67 -21.14
C THR A 44 -7.95 12.09 -19.71
N THR A 45 -9.14 11.70 -19.24
CA THR A 45 -9.30 11.01 -17.94
C THR A 45 -8.54 9.68 -17.90
N ALA A 46 -8.45 8.96 -19.02
CA ALA A 46 -7.72 7.71 -19.12
C ALA A 46 -6.21 7.93 -19.00
N GLU A 47 -5.66 8.92 -19.70
CA GLU A 47 -4.24 9.28 -19.59
C GLU A 47 -3.87 9.74 -18.17
N ALA A 48 -4.75 10.52 -17.54
CA ALA A 48 -4.60 10.92 -16.15
C ALA A 48 -4.56 9.72 -15.18
N ALA A 49 -5.38 8.68 -15.41
CA ALA A 49 -5.35 7.44 -14.64
C ALA A 49 -4.01 6.69 -14.79
N TRP A 50 -3.43 6.70 -15.99
CA TRP A 50 -2.15 6.06 -16.29
C TRP A 50 -0.96 6.69 -15.56
N LEU A 51 -0.97 7.99 -15.29
CA LEU A 51 0.08 8.65 -14.48
C LEU A 51 0.23 8.08 -13.06
N THR A 52 -0.83 7.45 -12.53
CA THR A 52 -0.79 6.75 -11.24
C THR A 52 -0.59 5.25 -11.43
N THR A 53 -1.31 4.65 -12.40
CA THR A 53 -1.28 3.21 -12.65
C THR A 53 0.11 2.71 -13.07
N ILE A 54 0.85 3.50 -13.87
CA ILE A 54 2.17 3.09 -14.37
C ILE A 54 3.22 2.94 -13.26
N VAL A 55 3.04 3.64 -12.13
CA VAL A 55 3.90 3.49 -10.94
C VAL A 55 3.74 2.10 -10.34
N GLN A 56 2.51 1.59 -10.32
CA GLN A 56 2.23 0.24 -9.86
C GLN A 56 2.96 -0.79 -10.71
N LEU A 57 2.89 -0.64 -12.04
CA LEU A 57 3.59 -1.52 -12.98
C LEU A 57 5.11 -1.43 -12.77
N GLY A 58 5.64 -0.21 -12.63
CA GLY A 58 7.04 0.02 -12.29
C GLY A 58 7.45 -0.73 -11.01
N PHE A 59 6.66 -0.60 -9.94
CA PHE A 59 6.91 -1.27 -8.67
C PHE A 59 6.89 -2.80 -8.79
N VAL A 60 5.96 -3.37 -9.56
CA VAL A 60 5.94 -4.80 -9.86
C VAL A 60 7.20 -5.22 -10.60
N CYS A 61 7.57 -4.52 -11.67
CA CYS A 61 8.77 -4.81 -12.44
C CYS A 61 10.04 -4.72 -11.58
N GLY A 62 10.15 -3.68 -10.75
CA GLY A 62 11.27 -3.49 -9.83
C GLY A 62 11.35 -4.62 -8.80
N THR A 63 10.22 -5.02 -8.23
CA THR A 63 10.15 -6.13 -7.26
C THR A 63 10.50 -7.47 -7.91
N ALA A 64 9.99 -7.73 -9.11
CA ALA A 64 10.27 -8.94 -9.86
C ALA A 64 11.75 -9.04 -10.25
N ILE A 65 12.34 -7.95 -10.76
CA ILE A 65 13.77 -7.89 -11.10
C ILE A 65 14.62 -8.04 -9.84
N ALA A 66 14.28 -7.37 -8.74
CA ALA A 66 15.00 -7.52 -7.48
C ALA A 66 14.96 -8.95 -6.94
N ALA A 67 13.84 -9.65 -7.11
CA ALA A 67 13.69 -11.04 -6.71
C ALA A 67 14.46 -12.01 -7.62
N VAL A 68 14.39 -11.83 -8.94
CA VAL A 68 15.10 -12.67 -9.93
C VAL A 68 16.62 -12.50 -9.81
N LEU A 69 17.10 -11.27 -9.63
CA LEU A 69 18.53 -10.98 -9.43
C LEU A 69 18.99 -11.23 -8.00
N ASN A 70 18.09 -11.62 -7.10
CA ASN A 70 18.36 -11.82 -5.68
C ASN A 70 19.09 -10.63 -5.01
N LEU A 71 18.67 -9.41 -5.35
CA LEU A 71 19.36 -8.19 -4.90
C LEU A 71 19.44 -8.08 -3.37
N ALA A 72 18.48 -8.67 -2.65
CA ALA A 72 18.43 -8.67 -1.20
C ALA A 72 19.58 -9.44 -0.53
N ASP A 73 20.27 -10.32 -1.27
CA ASP A 73 21.44 -11.07 -0.81
C ASP A 73 22.75 -10.52 -1.38
N LEU A 74 22.68 -9.77 -2.49
CA LEU A 74 23.85 -9.16 -3.14
C LEU A 74 24.19 -7.78 -2.57
N ILE A 75 23.19 -7.02 -2.13
CA ILE A 75 23.35 -5.62 -1.71
C ILE A 75 22.82 -5.47 -0.28
N PRO A 76 23.60 -4.90 0.66
CA PRO A 76 23.11 -4.57 2.00
C PRO A 76 21.83 -3.73 1.94
N ALA A 77 20.82 -4.06 2.75
CA ALA A 77 19.47 -3.51 2.61
C ALA A 77 19.43 -1.98 2.74
N GLY A 78 20.23 -1.42 3.65
CA GLY A 78 20.35 0.04 3.80
C GLY A 78 20.94 0.73 2.56
N ARG A 79 21.92 0.13 1.88
CA ARG A 79 22.50 0.69 0.64
C ARG A 79 21.51 0.63 -0.51
N LEU A 80 20.80 -0.49 -0.65
CA LEU A 80 19.75 -0.65 -1.66
C LEU A 80 18.64 0.39 -1.44
N PHE A 81 18.15 0.54 -0.20
CA PHE A 81 17.18 1.56 0.18
C PHE A 81 17.63 2.95 -0.23
N SER A 82 18.83 3.36 0.21
CA SER A 82 19.32 4.72 -0.03
C SER A 82 19.53 5.02 -1.51
N ALA A 83 20.11 4.08 -2.27
CA ALA A 83 20.30 4.26 -3.71
C ALA A 83 18.96 4.38 -4.45
N CYS A 84 18.01 3.48 -4.15
CA CYS A 84 16.69 3.49 -4.76
C CYS A 84 15.86 4.74 -4.36
N ALA A 85 15.92 5.18 -3.11
CA ALA A 85 15.26 6.41 -2.68
C ALA A 85 15.80 7.65 -3.41
N LEU A 86 17.12 7.76 -3.61
CA LEU A 86 17.72 8.84 -4.40
C LEU A 86 17.32 8.78 -5.88
N LEU A 87 17.41 7.61 -6.51
CA LEU A 87 17.02 7.44 -7.91
C LEU A 87 15.54 7.73 -8.13
N GLY A 88 14.68 7.31 -7.19
CA GLY A 88 13.26 7.66 -7.17
C GLY A 88 13.01 9.16 -7.01
N ALA A 89 13.77 9.83 -6.14
CA ALA A 89 13.69 11.28 -5.96
C ALA A 89 14.03 12.05 -7.24
N VAL A 90 15.10 11.62 -7.93
CA VAL A 90 15.54 12.18 -9.22
C VAL A 90 14.50 11.93 -10.29
N ALA A 91 14.02 10.70 -10.45
CA ALA A 91 12.98 10.36 -11.44
C ALA A 91 11.70 11.17 -11.23
N ASN A 92 11.27 11.34 -9.97
CA ASN A 92 10.09 12.14 -9.64
C ASN A 92 10.30 13.63 -9.91
N ALA A 93 11.47 14.19 -9.55
CA ALA A 93 11.79 15.60 -9.78
C ALA A 93 11.90 15.92 -11.29
N ALA A 94 12.42 14.99 -12.08
CA ALA A 94 12.60 15.13 -13.53
C ALA A 94 11.26 15.34 -14.27
N ILE A 95 10.11 14.99 -13.68
CA ILE A 95 8.78 15.26 -14.25
C ILE A 95 8.56 16.76 -14.48
N LEU A 96 9.24 17.63 -13.71
CA LEU A 96 9.15 19.07 -13.87
C LEU A 96 9.85 19.61 -15.13
N ALA A 97 10.73 18.80 -15.74
CA ALA A 97 11.55 19.18 -16.88
C ALA A 97 11.09 18.54 -18.20
N VAL A 98 10.20 17.55 -18.16
CA VAL A 98 9.75 16.87 -19.38
C VAL A 98 8.69 17.66 -20.14
N PRO A 99 8.70 17.60 -21.49
CA PRO A 99 7.81 18.40 -22.32
C PRO A 99 6.37 17.85 -22.36
N GLY A 100 6.16 16.55 -22.08
CA GLY A 100 4.84 15.95 -22.25
C GLY A 100 4.61 14.62 -21.55
N TYR A 101 3.41 14.10 -21.81
CA TYR A 101 2.82 12.92 -21.17
C TYR A 101 3.67 11.65 -21.28
N ARG A 102 4.24 11.36 -22.46
CA ARG A 102 4.97 10.10 -22.71
C ARG A 102 6.21 10.00 -21.83
N ASP A 103 7.00 11.05 -21.77
CA ASP A 103 8.21 11.09 -20.93
C ASP A 103 7.83 11.07 -19.44
N ALA A 104 6.74 11.74 -19.08
CA ALA A 104 6.21 11.67 -17.72
C ALA A 104 5.81 10.24 -17.33
N LEU A 105 5.19 9.46 -18.23
CA LEU A 105 4.89 8.04 -17.96
C LEU A 105 6.15 7.22 -17.69
N VAL A 106 7.22 7.43 -18.47
CA VAL A 106 8.50 6.73 -18.27
C VAL A 106 9.08 7.09 -16.90
N LEU A 107 9.12 8.37 -16.54
CA LEU A 107 9.61 8.81 -15.23
C LEU A 107 8.75 8.29 -14.08
N ARG A 108 7.43 8.21 -14.26
CA ARG A 108 6.50 7.62 -13.29
C ARG A 108 6.71 6.12 -13.14
N PHE A 109 6.90 5.41 -14.24
CA PHE A 109 7.30 4.00 -14.22
C PHE A 109 8.60 3.81 -13.43
N LEU A 110 9.63 4.61 -13.74
CA LEU A 110 10.92 4.56 -13.03
C LEU A 110 10.79 4.90 -11.54
N THR A 111 9.94 5.87 -11.18
CA THR A 111 9.64 6.20 -9.78
C THR A 111 9.09 4.96 -9.07
N GLY A 112 8.11 4.27 -9.67
CA GLY A 112 7.58 3.02 -9.12
C GLY A 112 8.62 1.92 -9.03
N PHE A 113 9.43 1.76 -10.07
CA PHE A 113 10.52 0.78 -10.15
C PHE A 113 11.51 0.94 -8.99
N PHE A 114 11.95 2.18 -8.73
CA PHE A 114 12.87 2.44 -7.63
C PHE A 114 12.20 2.30 -6.25
N LEU A 115 10.91 2.60 -6.10
CA LEU A 115 10.19 2.38 -4.83
C LEU A 115 10.14 0.90 -4.41
N ALA A 116 10.33 -0.04 -5.34
CA ALA A 116 10.52 -1.46 -5.02
C ALA A 116 11.78 -1.75 -4.20
N GLY A 117 12.79 -0.87 -4.29
CA GLY A 117 13.99 -0.92 -3.46
C GLY A 117 13.88 -0.13 -2.16
N VAL A 118 12.71 0.46 -1.85
CA VAL A 118 12.47 1.25 -0.62
C VAL A 118 11.62 0.44 0.35
N TYR A 119 10.38 0.13 -0.02
CA TYR A 119 9.41 -0.50 0.87
C TYR A 119 9.80 -1.94 1.31
N PRO A 120 10.02 -2.91 0.41
CA PRO A 120 10.41 -4.27 0.82
C PRO A 120 11.72 -4.30 1.64
N PRO A 121 12.78 -3.54 1.28
CA PRO A 121 13.96 -3.44 2.14
C PRO A 121 13.68 -2.86 3.52
N ALA A 122 12.86 -1.81 3.66
CA ALA A 122 12.49 -1.26 4.97
C ALA A 122 11.77 -2.29 5.87
N MET A 123 10.93 -3.13 5.27
CA MET A 123 10.25 -4.24 5.94
C MET A 123 11.24 -5.32 6.40
N LYS A 124 12.21 -5.69 5.53
CA LYS A 124 13.29 -6.63 5.87
C LYS A 124 14.15 -6.09 7.00
N MET A 125 14.61 -4.84 6.88
CA MET A 125 15.41 -4.14 7.87
C MET A 125 14.70 -4.07 9.22
N THR A 126 13.39 -3.78 9.24
CA THR A 126 12.63 -3.76 10.49
C THR A 126 12.51 -5.14 11.11
N ALA A 127 12.29 -6.17 10.30
CA ALA A 127 12.16 -7.54 10.78
C ALA A 127 13.45 -8.10 11.44
N THR A 128 14.64 -7.58 11.10
CA THR A 128 15.90 -8.01 11.75
C THR A 128 16.09 -7.44 13.17
N TRP A 129 15.25 -6.49 13.59
CA TRP A 129 15.30 -5.87 14.92
C TRP A 129 14.23 -6.38 15.89
N PHE A 130 13.21 -7.10 15.40
CA PHE A 130 12.04 -7.51 16.20
C PHE A 130 11.76 -9.00 16.06
N ARG A 131 11.96 -9.77 17.13
CA ARG A 131 11.48 -11.17 17.26
C ARG A 131 10.09 -11.19 17.92
N SER A 132 9.92 -10.42 18.98
CA SER A 132 8.64 -10.14 19.63
C SER A 132 7.98 -8.90 19.01
N GLN A 133 6.65 -8.83 19.01
CA GLN A 133 5.88 -7.67 18.51
C GLN A 133 6.20 -7.31 17.04
N ARG A 134 6.53 -8.33 16.23
CA ARG A 134 6.81 -8.13 14.80
C ARG A 134 5.59 -7.58 14.07
N GLY A 135 4.38 -7.99 14.47
CA GLY A 135 3.12 -7.45 13.94
C GLY A 135 3.01 -5.94 14.13
N LEU A 136 3.26 -5.43 15.34
CA LEU A 136 3.33 -4.00 15.62
C LEU A 136 4.43 -3.29 14.81
N ALA A 137 5.66 -3.79 14.80
CA ALA A 137 6.78 -3.14 14.12
C ALA A 137 6.53 -3.02 12.61
N ILE A 138 6.05 -4.10 11.98
CA ILE A 138 5.65 -4.11 10.58
C ILE A 138 4.43 -3.19 10.35
N GLY A 139 3.47 -3.20 11.27
CA GLY A 139 2.33 -2.28 11.26
C GLY A 139 2.73 -0.80 11.30
N VAL A 140 3.80 -0.44 12.02
CA VAL A 140 4.36 0.92 12.04
C VAL A 140 4.97 1.30 10.69
N ILE A 141 5.72 0.41 10.03
CA ILE A 141 6.29 0.67 8.69
C ILE A 141 5.18 0.81 7.65
N VAL A 142 4.20 -0.10 7.66
CA VAL A 142 3.02 -0.02 6.78
C VAL A 142 2.15 1.20 7.08
N GLY A 143 2.13 1.65 8.33
CA GLY A 143 1.46 2.88 8.69
C GLY A 143 2.21 4.12 8.20
N ALA A 144 3.53 4.11 8.34
CA ALA A 144 4.40 5.18 7.90
C ALA A 144 4.36 5.37 6.37
N LEU A 145 4.44 4.30 5.57
CA LEU A 145 4.31 4.40 4.12
C LEU A 145 2.94 4.96 3.72
N THR A 146 1.89 4.60 4.44
CA THR A 146 0.53 5.10 4.19
C THR A 146 0.45 6.60 4.39
N VAL A 147 0.96 7.11 5.52
CA VAL A 147 1.03 8.54 5.78
C VAL A 147 1.92 9.23 4.74
N GLY A 148 3.06 8.62 4.40
CA GLY A 148 3.97 9.09 3.36
C GLY A 148 3.28 9.35 2.03
N LYS A 149 2.55 8.35 1.53
CA LYS A 149 1.75 8.44 0.31
C LYS A 149 0.71 9.57 0.35
N ALA A 150 0.22 9.95 1.53
CA ALA A 150 -0.75 11.02 1.70
C ALA A 150 -0.12 12.43 1.65
N ILE A 151 1.17 12.59 1.98
CA ILE A 151 1.86 13.90 2.10
C ILE A 151 1.66 14.82 0.89
N PRO A 152 1.73 14.36 -0.37
CA PRO A 152 1.49 15.21 -1.53
C PRO A 152 0.14 15.94 -1.49
N TYR A 153 -0.91 15.32 -0.93
CA TYR A 153 -2.22 15.94 -0.75
C TYR A 153 -2.22 17.01 0.35
N LEU A 154 -1.45 16.81 1.42
CA LEU A 154 -1.25 17.83 2.46
C LEU A 154 -0.54 19.06 1.90
N VAL A 155 0.55 18.85 1.14
CA VAL A 155 1.27 19.95 0.48
C VAL A 155 0.37 20.68 -0.51
N ARG A 156 -0.46 19.93 -1.25
CA ARG A 156 -1.46 20.50 -2.17
C ARG A 156 -2.56 21.31 -1.48
N ALA A 157 -2.83 21.07 -0.20
CA ALA A 157 -3.78 21.85 0.58
C ALA A 157 -3.26 23.24 0.98
N ILE A 158 -1.96 23.50 0.84
CA ILE A 158 -1.37 24.82 1.14
C ILE A 158 -1.83 25.83 0.07
N PRO A 159 -2.35 27.01 0.46
CA PRO A 159 -2.77 28.03 -0.50
C PRO A 159 -1.65 28.40 -1.48
N HIS A 160 -2.02 28.64 -2.75
CA HIS A 160 -1.12 29.04 -3.84
C HIS A 160 -0.03 28.03 -4.22
N VAL A 161 -0.01 26.83 -3.64
CA VAL A 161 0.94 25.79 -4.02
C VAL A 161 0.56 25.16 -5.37
N GLY A 162 1.50 25.30 -6.31
CA GLY A 162 1.42 24.72 -7.65
C GLY A 162 1.89 23.26 -7.71
N LEU A 163 2.12 22.79 -8.93
CA LEU A 163 2.66 21.45 -9.19
C LEU A 163 4.12 21.31 -8.68
N ARG A 164 4.95 22.34 -8.86
CA ARG A 164 6.38 22.29 -8.50
C ARG A 164 6.64 21.99 -7.03
N PRO A 165 6.05 22.69 -6.04
CA PRO A 165 6.34 22.39 -4.63
C PRO A 165 5.90 20.99 -4.21
N VAL A 166 4.77 20.48 -4.72
CA VAL A 166 4.30 19.11 -4.40
C VAL A 166 5.30 18.06 -4.87
N VAL A 167 5.82 18.21 -6.09
CA VAL A 167 6.82 17.29 -6.66
C VAL A 167 8.15 17.41 -5.91
N LEU A 168 8.64 18.63 -5.69
CA LEU A 168 9.92 18.86 -5.02
C LEU A 168 9.90 18.45 -3.54
N THR A 169 8.82 18.69 -2.79
CA THR A 169 8.72 18.26 -1.40
C THR A 169 8.81 16.74 -1.27
N ALA A 170 8.16 15.99 -2.16
CA ALA A 170 8.25 14.53 -2.17
C ALA A 170 9.69 14.07 -2.52
N SER A 171 10.31 14.67 -3.54
CA SER A 171 11.69 14.36 -3.92
C SER A 171 12.70 14.70 -2.83
N VAL A 172 12.60 15.86 -2.19
CA VAL A 172 13.44 16.24 -1.04
C VAL A 172 13.23 15.28 0.13
N GLY A 173 11.98 14.91 0.42
CA GLY A 173 11.66 13.89 1.42
C GLY A 173 12.40 12.58 1.15
N ALA A 174 12.29 12.04 -0.07
CA ALA A 174 12.98 10.80 -0.43
C ALA A 174 14.52 10.92 -0.38
N THR A 175 15.09 12.07 -0.74
CA THR A 175 16.53 12.32 -0.55
C THR A 175 16.91 12.31 0.94
N ILE A 176 16.10 12.93 1.81
CA ILE A 176 16.32 12.89 3.26
C ILE A 176 16.19 11.45 3.78
N ALA A 177 15.21 10.68 3.32
CA ALA A 177 15.07 9.27 3.67
C ALA A 177 16.33 8.47 3.32
N ALA A 178 16.88 8.69 2.13
CA ALA A 178 18.11 8.04 1.69
C ALA A 178 19.29 8.37 2.61
N LEU A 179 19.46 9.64 2.98
CA LEU A 179 20.51 10.10 3.89
C LEU A 179 20.33 9.53 5.31
N LEU A 180 19.10 9.53 5.84
CA LEU A 180 18.78 8.98 7.16
C LEU A 180 19.16 7.50 7.25
N VAL A 181 18.81 6.71 6.24
CA VAL A 181 19.16 5.28 6.21
C VAL A 181 20.64 5.07 5.95
N ALA A 182 21.25 5.82 5.03
CA ALA A 182 22.67 5.67 4.71
C ALA A 182 23.59 5.96 5.92
N LEU A 183 23.22 6.96 6.73
CA LEU A 183 24.02 7.41 7.86
C LEU A 183 23.61 6.78 9.19
N GLY A 184 22.32 6.47 9.37
CA GLY A 184 21.75 6.10 10.67
C GLY A 184 21.30 4.65 10.82
N TYR A 185 21.15 3.88 9.72
CA TYR A 185 20.77 2.47 9.81
C TYR A 185 21.98 1.55 10.01
N ARG A 186 21.77 0.49 10.80
CA ARG A 186 22.67 -0.64 10.95
C ARG A 186 21.86 -1.93 10.96
N GLU A 187 22.46 -3.01 10.46
CA GLU A 187 21.80 -4.32 10.44
C GLU A 187 21.42 -4.78 11.85
N GLY A 188 20.22 -5.36 11.95
CA GLY A 188 19.67 -5.81 13.21
C GLY A 188 20.31 -7.08 13.75
N PRO A 189 20.22 -7.30 15.08
CA PRO A 189 20.87 -8.44 15.75
C PRO A 189 20.24 -9.80 15.40
N PHE A 190 19.11 -9.81 14.69
CA PHE A 190 18.37 -11.02 14.34
C PHE A 190 18.27 -11.19 12.82
N PRO A 191 19.40 -11.39 12.12
CA PRO A 191 19.34 -11.72 10.70
C PRO A 191 18.61 -13.04 10.51
N PHE A 192 17.77 -13.10 9.49
CA PHE A 192 17.15 -14.33 9.04
C PHE A 192 17.65 -14.64 7.63
N THR A 193 17.80 -15.93 7.32
CA THR A 193 18.19 -16.36 5.98
C THR A 193 17.06 -16.02 5.01
N SER A 194 17.35 -15.08 4.11
CA SER A 194 16.50 -14.82 2.96
C SER A 194 16.49 -16.06 2.06
N ARG A 195 15.32 -16.42 1.54
CA ARG A 195 15.21 -17.49 0.53
C ARG A 195 14.95 -16.84 -0.82
N PRO A 196 15.82 -17.05 -1.82
CA PRO A 196 15.65 -16.41 -3.12
C PRO A 196 14.39 -16.91 -3.80
N PHE A 197 13.89 -16.11 -4.74
CA PHE A 197 12.85 -16.55 -5.65
C PHE A 197 13.38 -17.70 -6.53
N SER A 198 12.56 -18.73 -6.72
CA SER A 198 12.89 -19.87 -7.57
C SER A 198 11.68 -20.30 -8.39
N TRP A 199 11.84 -20.27 -9.72
CA TRP A 199 10.82 -20.74 -10.66
C TRP A 199 10.40 -22.19 -10.40
N ARG A 200 11.31 -23.03 -9.87
CA ARG A 200 11.03 -24.43 -9.55
C ARG A 200 9.96 -24.59 -8.47
N HIS A 201 9.90 -23.65 -7.51
CA HIS A 201 8.97 -23.73 -6.37
C HIS A 201 7.62 -23.07 -6.65
N VAL A 202 7.44 -22.38 -7.78
CA VAL A 202 6.16 -21.72 -8.09
C VAL A 202 5.03 -22.76 -8.16
N GLY A 203 5.27 -23.89 -8.83
CA GLY A 203 4.31 -24.99 -8.91
C GLY A 203 3.94 -25.57 -7.55
N ASP A 204 4.92 -25.74 -6.67
CA ASP A 204 4.72 -26.25 -5.31
C ASP A 204 3.85 -25.27 -4.49
N VAL A 205 4.18 -23.98 -4.53
CA VAL A 205 3.48 -22.92 -3.81
C VAL A 205 2.01 -22.84 -4.23
N VAL A 206 1.72 -22.76 -5.54
CA VAL A 206 0.34 -22.58 -6.02
C VAL A 206 -0.55 -23.79 -5.74
N ARG A 207 0.06 -24.98 -5.55
CA ARG A 207 -0.65 -26.21 -5.16
C ARG A 207 -1.03 -26.21 -3.68
N VAL A 208 -0.41 -25.40 -2.82
CA VAL A 208 -0.80 -25.31 -1.41
C VAL A 208 -2.12 -24.56 -1.25
N ARG A 209 -3.11 -25.21 -0.63
CA ARG A 209 -4.48 -24.68 -0.52
C ARG A 209 -4.56 -23.48 0.39
N GLU A 210 -3.84 -23.53 1.50
CA GLU A 210 -3.71 -22.46 2.49
C GLU A 210 -3.16 -21.20 1.83
N TRP A 211 -2.09 -21.35 1.03
CA TRP A 211 -1.50 -20.24 0.27
C TRP A 211 -2.48 -19.64 -0.73
N ARG A 212 -3.24 -20.46 -1.47
CA ARG A 212 -4.26 -19.97 -2.42
C ARG A 212 -5.34 -19.16 -1.72
N LEU A 213 -5.83 -19.62 -0.56
CA LEU A 213 -6.88 -18.92 0.19
C LEU A 213 -6.36 -17.62 0.82
N ALA A 214 -5.15 -17.63 1.40
CA ALA A 214 -4.50 -16.43 1.91
C ALA A 214 -4.24 -15.40 0.79
N THR A 215 -3.75 -15.87 -0.35
CA THR A 215 -3.50 -15.03 -1.53
C THR A 215 -4.80 -14.51 -2.14
N ALA A 216 -5.85 -15.32 -2.26
CA ALA A 216 -7.15 -14.86 -2.74
C ALA A 216 -7.75 -13.77 -1.84
N SER A 217 -7.58 -13.89 -0.52
CA SER A 217 -7.99 -12.84 0.41
C SER A 217 -7.19 -11.55 0.24
N TYR A 218 -5.87 -11.67 0.04
CA TYR A 218 -4.99 -10.55 -0.25
C TYR A 218 -5.35 -9.86 -1.58
N LEU A 219 -5.71 -10.62 -2.61
CA LEU A 219 -6.16 -10.08 -3.90
C LEU A 219 -7.46 -9.30 -3.74
N GLY A 220 -8.40 -9.78 -2.91
CA GLY A 220 -9.61 -9.04 -2.56
C GLY A 220 -9.33 -7.69 -1.90
N HIS A 221 -8.42 -7.67 -0.92
CA HIS A 221 -7.91 -6.45 -0.30
C HIS A 221 -7.25 -5.49 -1.32
N MET A 222 -6.37 -6.03 -2.18
CA MET A 222 -5.65 -5.25 -3.19
C MET A 222 -6.57 -4.68 -4.27
N PHE A 223 -7.65 -5.38 -4.61
CA PHE A 223 -8.66 -4.90 -5.54
C PHE A 223 -9.33 -3.60 -5.06
N GLU A 224 -9.52 -3.45 -3.75
CA GLU A 224 -10.10 -2.25 -3.15
C GLU A 224 -9.04 -1.15 -2.93
N LEU A 225 -7.97 -1.47 -2.19
CA LEU A 225 -7.09 -0.51 -1.54
C LEU A 225 -6.55 0.58 -2.48
N TYR A 226 -5.90 0.17 -3.56
CA TYR A 226 -5.19 1.12 -4.44
C TYR A 226 -6.13 1.92 -5.33
N ALA A 227 -7.27 1.32 -5.72
CA ALA A 227 -8.30 2.05 -6.44
C ALA A 227 -8.97 3.09 -5.53
N PHE A 228 -9.25 2.74 -4.28
CA PHE A 228 -9.72 3.68 -3.26
C PHE A 228 -8.76 4.86 -3.09
N TRP A 229 -7.48 4.60 -2.79
CA TRP A 229 -6.48 5.65 -2.61
C TRP A 229 -6.31 6.56 -3.83
N THR A 230 -6.27 5.97 -5.02
CA THR A 230 -6.07 6.72 -6.26
C THR A 230 -7.20 7.72 -6.51
N TRP A 231 -8.44 7.30 -6.22
CA TRP A 231 -9.63 8.02 -6.66
C TRP A 231 -10.38 8.74 -5.56
N ILE A 232 -10.06 8.54 -4.27
CA ILE A 232 -10.74 9.21 -3.17
C ILE A 232 -10.76 10.75 -3.29
N PRO A 233 -9.69 11.44 -3.75
CA PRO A 233 -9.76 12.89 -3.92
C PRO A 233 -10.75 13.30 -5.01
N ALA A 234 -10.82 12.54 -6.11
CA ALA A 234 -11.72 12.81 -7.22
C ALA A 234 -13.18 12.52 -6.85
N PHE A 235 -13.44 11.43 -6.11
CA PHE A 235 -14.75 11.10 -5.58
C PHE A 235 -15.26 12.17 -4.62
N LEU A 236 -14.43 12.61 -3.67
CA LEU A 236 -14.79 13.69 -2.73
C LEU A 236 -15.09 15.00 -3.48
N ALA A 237 -14.27 15.35 -4.47
CA ALA A 237 -14.51 16.53 -5.31
C ALA A 237 -15.84 16.46 -6.07
N ALA A 238 -16.14 15.31 -6.68
CA ALA A 238 -17.38 15.08 -7.40
C ALA A 238 -18.60 15.12 -6.47
N SER A 239 -18.48 14.57 -5.26
CA SER A 239 -19.56 14.59 -4.27
C SER A 239 -19.86 16.00 -3.76
N VAL A 240 -18.83 16.81 -3.49
CA VAL A 240 -19.01 18.22 -3.09
C VAL A 240 -19.68 19.04 -4.20
N ALA A 241 -19.28 18.80 -5.45
CA ALA A 241 -19.91 19.44 -6.61
C ALA A 241 -21.39 19.08 -6.75
N ALA A 242 -21.75 17.81 -6.50
CA ALA A 242 -23.14 17.34 -6.51
C ALA A 242 -23.98 17.94 -5.36
N ALA A 243 -23.41 18.06 -4.16
CA ALA A 243 -24.12 18.56 -2.97
C ALA A 243 -24.42 20.07 -3.00
N SER A 244 -23.59 20.87 -3.67
CA SER A 244 -23.58 22.35 -3.52
C SER A 244 -24.26 23.13 -4.66
N VAL A 245 -25.12 22.49 -5.47
CA VAL A 245 -25.69 23.08 -6.71
C VAL A 245 -24.59 23.79 -7.53
N GLY A 246 -23.41 23.17 -7.62
CA GLY A 246 -22.28 23.64 -8.44
C GLY A 246 -21.55 24.92 -8.01
N ARG A 247 -21.91 25.57 -6.89
CA ARG A 247 -21.32 26.88 -6.50
C ARG A 247 -20.14 26.80 -5.54
N PHE A 248 -19.99 25.71 -4.78
CA PHE A 248 -18.92 25.60 -3.78
C PHE A 248 -17.72 24.80 -4.31
N ARG A 249 -16.63 25.49 -4.66
CA ARG A 249 -15.34 24.85 -4.94
C ARG A 249 -14.42 25.03 -3.74
N ALA A 250 -14.17 23.95 -3.01
CA ALA A 250 -13.19 23.92 -1.91
C ALA A 250 -12.01 22.96 -2.16
N PRO A 251 -11.11 23.26 -3.12
CA PRO A 251 -9.97 22.40 -3.44
C PRO A 251 -9.06 22.09 -2.23
N ARG A 252 -8.92 23.07 -1.33
CA ARG A 252 -8.17 22.91 -0.07
C ARG A 252 -8.81 21.89 0.85
N LEU A 253 -10.13 21.98 1.07
CA LEU A 253 -10.86 21.02 1.91
C LEU A 253 -10.77 19.61 1.34
N ILE A 254 -10.94 19.45 0.02
CA ILE A 254 -10.82 18.15 -0.66
C ILE A 254 -9.42 17.56 -0.48
N SER A 255 -8.37 18.38 -0.62
CA SER A 255 -6.98 17.94 -0.46
C SER A 255 -6.69 17.55 1.00
N LEU A 256 -7.21 18.30 1.98
CA LEU A 256 -7.11 17.95 3.40
C LEU A 256 -7.87 16.66 3.71
N LEU A 257 -9.10 16.49 3.21
CA LEU A 257 -9.87 15.27 3.41
C LEU A 257 -9.21 14.06 2.76
N ALA A 258 -8.63 14.21 1.56
CA ALA A 258 -7.84 13.15 0.93
C ALA A 258 -6.62 12.79 1.78
N PHE A 259 -5.88 13.79 2.27
CA PHE A 259 -4.75 13.57 3.17
C PHE A 259 -5.18 12.83 4.44
N THR A 260 -6.18 13.33 5.18
CA THR A 260 -6.61 12.72 6.45
C THR A 260 -7.20 11.34 6.25
N THR A 261 -7.96 11.13 5.16
CA THR A 261 -8.53 9.83 4.79
C THR A 261 -7.45 8.79 4.52
N ILE A 262 -6.39 9.14 3.78
CA ILE A 262 -5.30 8.18 3.53
C ILE A 262 -4.45 8.02 4.79
N ALA A 263 -4.06 9.13 5.44
CA ALA A 263 -3.15 9.12 6.59
C ALA A 263 -3.72 8.43 7.83
N ILE A 264 -5.04 8.46 8.07
CA ILE A 264 -5.65 7.75 9.22
C ILE A 264 -5.46 6.23 9.12
N GLY A 265 -5.29 5.71 7.90
CA GLY A 265 -4.86 4.34 7.64
C GLY A 265 -3.54 3.96 8.30
N GLY A 266 -2.68 4.95 8.58
CA GLY A 266 -1.48 4.77 9.38
C GLY A 266 -1.78 4.22 10.78
N PHE A 267 -2.79 4.79 11.44
CA PHE A 267 -3.27 4.30 12.73
C PHE A 267 -3.95 2.94 12.60
N GLY A 268 -4.70 2.72 11.50
CA GLY A 268 -5.31 1.43 11.18
C GLY A 268 -4.29 0.30 11.12
N SER A 269 -3.16 0.54 10.46
CA SER A 269 -2.05 -0.42 10.34
C SER A 269 -1.41 -0.76 11.69
N VAL A 270 -1.16 0.24 12.54
CA VAL A 270 -0.61 0.03 13.90
C VAL A 270 -1.59 -0.72 14.78
N TRP A 271 -2.87 -0.32 14.76
CA TRP A 271 -3.94 -1.01 15.47
C TRP A 271 -4.08 -2.45 15.00
N GLY A 272 -4.02 -2.68 13.69
CA GLY A 272 -4.06 -3.99 13.08
C GLY A 272 -2.91 -4.89 13.55
N GLY A 273 -1.67 -4.38 13.56
CA GLY A 273 -0.52 -5.09 14.12
C GLY A 273 -0.76 -5.55 15.57
N LEU A 274 -1.23 -4.63 16.43
CA LEU A 274 -1.55 -4.93 17.83
C LEU A 274 -2.70 -5.90 18.00
N PHE A 275 -3.75 -5.77 17.19
CA PHE A 275 -4.93 -6.63 17.24
C PHE A 275 -4.58 -8.05 16.81
N ALA A 276 -3.84 -8.19 15.71
CA ALA A 276 -3.44 -9.49 15.16
C ALA A 276 -2.61 -10.30 16.15
N ASP A 277 -1.65 -9.65 16.81
CA ASP A 277 -0.79 -10.26 17.83
C ASP A 277 -1.60 -10.79 19.03
N LYS A 278 -2.80 -10.23 19.31
CA LYS A 278 -3.64 -10.60 20.47
C LYS A 278 -4.83 -11.49 20.16
N ARG A 279 -5.47 -11.32 19.01
CA ARG A 279 -6.80 -11.90 18.68
C ARG A 279 -6.82 -12.71 17.39
N GLY A 280 -5.65 -12.94 16.78
CA GLY A 280 -5.50 -13.72 15.56
C GLY A 280 -5.68 -12.88 14.30
N ARG A 281 -5.05 -13.36 13.21
CA ARG A 281 -4.90 -12.61 11.96
C ARG A 281 -6.14 -12.73 11.09
N GLU A 282 -6.72 -13.92 11.01
CA GLU A 282 -7.91 -14.22 10.21
C GLU A 282 -9.11 -13.39 10.66
N ARG A 283 -9.25 -13.21 11.98
CA ARG A 283 -10.30 -12.38 12.58
C ARG A 283 -10.12 -10.91 12.22
N LEU A 284 -8.90 -10.39 12.31
CA LEU A 284 -8.59 -9.02 11.92
C LEU A 284 -8.92 -8.78 10.44
N VAL A 285 -8.40 -9.63 9.55
CA VAL A 285 -8.63 -9.55 8.10
C VAL A 285 -10.13 -9.55 7.80
N SER A 286 -10.91 -10.43 8.45
CA SER A 286 -12.36 -10.49 8.27
C SER A 286 -13.06 -9.20 8.68
N ILE A 287 -12.68 -8.60 9.82
CA ILE A 287 -13.25 -7.34 10.31
C ILE A 287 -12.87 -6.19 9.37
N SER A 288 -11.59 -6.07 9.01
CA SER A 288 -11.09 -5.01 8.15
C SER A 288 -11.81 -5.00 6.81
N LEU A 289 -11.88 -6.15 6.12
CA LEU A 289 -12.58 -6.28 4.85
C LEU A 289 -14.08 -6.04 4.98
N PHE A 290 -14.72 -6.48 6.07
CA PHE A 290 -16.14 -6.23 6.28
C PHE A 290 -16.43 -4.73 6.42
N MET A 291 -15.61 -4.03 7.22
CA MET A 291 -15.79 -2.59 7.45
C MET A 291 -15.46 -1.78 6.19
N SER A 292 -14.36 -2.10 5.48
CA SER A 292 -13.99 -1.42 4.23
C SER A 292 -14.99 -1.70 3.10
N GLY A 293 -15.40 -2.95 2.93
CA GLY A 293 -16.44 -3.35 1.98
C GLY A 293 -17.80 -2.70 2.27
N SER A 294 -18.17 -2.55 3.54
CA SER A 294 -19.36 -1.78 3.92
C SER A 294 -19.23 -0.31 3.51
N CYS A 295 -18.04 0.28 3.67
CA CYS A 295 -17.77 1.65 3.21
C CYS A 295 -17.87 1.78 1.69
N CYS A 296 -17.41 0.80 0.92
CA CYS A 296 -17.61 0.76 -0.54
C CYS A 296 -19.10 0.90 -0.91
N LEU A 297 -19.97 0.11 -0.28
CA LEU A 297 -21.41 0.13 -0.57
C LEU A 297 -22.07 1.43 -0.11
N LEU A 298 -21.75 1.89 1.11
CA LEU A 298 -22.29 3.13 1.67
C LEU A 298 -21.83 4.37 0.91
N SER A 299 -20.68 4.34 0.25
CA SER A 299 -20.16 5.46 -0.54
C SER A 299 -21.15 5.92 -1.62
N GLY A 300 -21.84 4.97 -2.28
CA GLY A 300 -22.85 5.30 -3.28
C GLY A 300 -24.13 5.87 -2.68
N LEU A 301 -24.53 5.43 -1.49
CA LEU A 301 -25.70 5.97 -0.80
C LEU A 301 -25.46 7.41 -0.31
N LEU A 302 -24.25 7.68 0.18
CA LEU A 302 -23.87 8.96 0.78
C LEU A 302 -23.28 9.97 -0.22
N PHE A 303 -23.13 9.59 -1.49
CA PHE A 303 -22.67 10.49 -2.55
C PHE A 303 -23.62 11.67 -2.74
N GLY A 304 -23.07 12.89 -2.79
CA GLY A 304 -23.83 14.14 -2.83
C GLY A 304 -24.43 14.57 -1.48
N GLY A 305 -24.18 13.81 -0.41
CA GLY A 305 -24.62 14.14 0.94
C GLY A 305 -23.73 15.17 1.67
N PRO A 306 -24.02 15.45 2.96
CA PRO A 306 -23.22 16.37 3.78
C PRO A 306 -21.76 15.93 3.88
N ILE A 307 -20.84 16.88 3.66
CA ILE A 307 -19.39 16.59 3.59
C ILE A 307 -18.82 15.98 4.88
N TRP A 308 -19.39 16.30 6.04
CA TRP A 308 -18.94 15.75 7.32
C TRP A 308 -19.26 14.26 7.45
N ILE A 309 -20.43 13.83 6.97
CA ILE A 309 -20.83 12.41 6.97
C ILE A 309 -19.95 11.63 5.98
N LEU A 310 -19.73 12.21 4.79
CA LEU A 310 -18.87 11.59 3.79
C LEU A 310 -17.40 11.53 4.23
N GLY A 311 -16.92 12.59 4.90
CA GLY A 311 -15.59 12.65 5.49
C GLY A 311 -15.40 11.59 6.58
N ALA A 312 -16.40 11.42 7.47
CA ALA A 312 -16.38 10.35 8.47
C ALA A 312 -16.34 8.97 7.82
N LEU A 313 -17.18 8.70 6.82
CA LEU A 313 -17.14 7.45 6.05
C LEU A 313 -15.77 7.22 5.42
N ALA A 314 -15.23 8.24 4.75
CA ALA A 314 -13.94 8.17 4.08
C ALA A 314 -12.80 7.86 5.07
N MET A 315 -12.79 8.50 6.24
CA MET A 315 -11.81 8.23 7.30
C MET A 315 -11.96 6.84 7.92
N THR A 316 -13.20 6.37 8.16
CA THR A 316 -13.45 4.98 8.60
C THR A 316 -12.94 3.98 7.57
N TRP A 317 -13.23 4.23 6.28
CA TRP A 317 -12.74 3.40 5.19
C TRP A 317 -11.21 3.40 5.15
N GLY A 318 -10.58 4.57 5.19
CA GLY A 318 -9.13 4.74 5.20
C GLY A 318 -8.44 4.02 6.36
N PHE A 319 -9.07 3.97 7.53
CA PHE A 319 -8.57 3.20 8.67
C PHE A 319 -8.59 1.69 8.40
N PHE A 320 -9.74 1.14 8.00
CA PHE A 320 -9.92 -0.30 7.87
C PHE A 320 -9.31 -0.90 6.60
N VAL A 321 -9.20 -0.14 5.52
CA VAL A 321 -8.68 -0.62 4.23
C VAL A 321 -7.20 -1.02 4.26
N ILE A 322 -6.45 -0.67 5.32
CA ILE A 322 -5.03 -1.02 5.48
C ILE A 322 -4.76 -1.85 6.73
N ALA A 323 -5.70 -1.88 7.68
CA ALA A 323 -5.49 -2.50 8.99
C ALA A 323 -5.08 -3.98 8.91
N ASP A 324 -5.41 -4.67 7.82
CA ASP A 324 -5.06 -6.07 7.55
C ASP A 324 -3.82 -6.27 6.66
N SER A 325 -3.30 -5.23 5.99
CA SER A 325 -2.25 -5.34 4.96
C SER A 325 -1.01 -6.12 5.44
N ALA A 326 -0.52 -5.80 6.64
CA ALA A 326 0.66 -6.45 7.23
C ALA A 326 0.46 -7.96 7.47
N GLN A 327 -0.79 -8.40 7.68
CA GLN A 327 -1.09 -9.77 8.07
C GLN A 327 -1.02 -10.75 6.91
N PHE A 328 -1.27 -10.29 5.69
CA PHE A 328 -1.27 -11.15 4.50
C PHE A 328 0.08 -11.76 4.21
N SER A 329 1.18 -11.02 4.41
CA SER A 329 2.52 -11.56 4.27
C SER A 329 2.76 -12.67 5.29
N THR A 330 2.30 -12.49 6.54
CA THR A 330 2.49 -13.51 7.57
C THR A 330 1.65 -14.76 7.31
N LEU A 331 0.38 -14.59 6.93
CA LEU A 331 -0.49 -15.69 6.52
C LEU A 331 0.14 -16.51 5.40
N VAL A 332 0.75 -15.87 4.41
CA VAL A 332 1.45 -16.56 3.32
C VAL A 332 2.71 -17.26 3.78
N THR A 333 3.55 -16.62 4.60
CA THR A 333 4.79 -17.26 5.08
C THR A 333 4.55 -18.50 5.95
N GLU A 334 3.41 -18.54 6.65
CA GLU A 334 3.00 -19.69 7.45
C GLU A 334 2.25 -20.77 6.66
N SER A 335 1.84 -20.45 5.43
CA SER A 335 1.07 -21.37 4.58
C SER A 335 1.95 -22.23 3.69
N VAL A 336 3.27 -22.02 3.64
CA VAL A 336 4.17 -22.75 2.74
C VAL A 336 5.41 -23.26 3.48
N PRO A 337 6.05 -24.33 2.98
CA PRO A 337 7.33 -24.79 3.52
C PRO A 337 8.40 -23.69 3.52
N THR A 338 9.32 -23.75 4.49
CA THR A 338 10.35 -22.71 4.71
C THR A 338 11.23 -22.45 3.49
N HIS A 339 11.49 -23.45 2.64
CA HIS A 339 12.28 -23.30 1.42
C HIS A 339 11.55 -22.51 0.31
N ALA A 340 10.21 -22.42 0.36
CA ALA A 340 9.38 -21.79 -0.67
C ALA A 340 8.86 -20.39 -0.29
N VAL A 341 9.12 -19.91 0.93
CA VAL A 341 8.59 -18.64 1.48
C VAL A 341 8.89 -17.43 0.60
N GLY A 342 10.13 -17.28 0.11
CA GLY A 342 10.51 -16.16 -0.75
C GLY A 342 9.71 -16.15 -2.06
N THR A 343 9.59 -17.32 -2.69
CA THR A 343 8.79 -17.50 -3.91
C THR A 343 7.32 -17.19 -3.66
N ALA A 344 6.75 -17.66 -2.54
CA ALA A 344 5.36 -17.44 -2.18
C ALA A 344 5.03 -15.95 -1.96
N LEU A 345 5.91 -15.21 -1.28
CA LEU A 345 5.75 -13.77 -1.07
C LEU A 345 5.89 -12.98 -2.37
N THR A 346 6.88 -13.31 -3.21
CA THR A 346 7.07 -12.63 -4.51
C THR A 346 5.87 -12.84 -5.42
N VAL A 347 5.38 -14.08 -5.55
CA VAL A 347 4.22 -14.40 -6.39
C VAL A 347 2.97 -13.67 -5.87
N GLN A 348 2.68 -13.75 -4.57
CA GLN A 348 1.54 -13.06 -3.96
C GLN A 348 1.62 -11.54 -4.23
N THR A 349 2.76 -10.93 -3.93
CA THR A 349 2.95 -9.48 -4.06
C THR A 349 2.77 -9.04 -5.50
N SER A 350 3.43 -9.70 -6.46
CA SER A 350 3.30 -9.40 -7.89
C SER A 350 1.86 -9.53 -8.39
N LEU A 351 1.14 -10.60 -8.00
CA LEU A 351 -0.27 -10.76 -8.37
C LEU A 351 -1.15 -9.63 -7.81
N GLY A 352 -0.96 -9.25 -6.55
CA GLY A 352 -1.75 -8.17 -5.94
C GLY A 352 -1.51 -6.81 -6.58
N PHE A 353 -0.25 -6.42 -6.75
CA PHE A 353 0.09 -5.14 -7.36
C PHE A 353 -0.28 -5.07 -8.86
N LEU A 354 -0.23 -6.19 -9.59
CA LEU A 354 -0.77 -6.23 -10.96
C LEU A 354 -2.29 -6.11 -10.95
N LEU A 355 -2.97 -6.84 -10.06
CA LEU A 355 -4.42 -6.80 -9.96
C LEU A 355 -4.93 -5.39 -9.70
N THR A 356 -4.25 -4.58 -8.88
CA THR A 356 -4.71 -3.22 -8.54
C THR A 356 -4.82 -2.30 -9.75
N MET A 357 -4.09 -2.58 -10.85
CA MET A 357 -4.19 -1.80 -12.09
C MET A 357 -5.61 -1.87 -12.68
N LEU A 358 -6.27 -3.02 -12.58
CA LEU A 358 -7.61 -3.24 -13.11
C LEU A 358 -8.67 -2.31 -12.46
N PRO A 359 -8.92 -2.35 -11.14
CA PRO A 359 -9.90 -1.49 -10.50
C PRO A 359 -9.51 0.00 -10.62
N MET A 360 -8.21 0.34 -10.63
CA MET A 360 -7.77 1.72 -10.88
C MET A 360 -8.22 2.25 -12.26
N GLN A 361 -8.29 1.39 -13.28
CA GLN A 361 -8.77 1.77 -14.62
C GLN A 361 -10.29 1.63 -14.76
N VAL A 362 -10.92 0.68 -14.06
CA VAL A 362 -12.38 0.45 -14.13
C VAL A 362 -13.18 1.53 -13.42
N VAL A 363 -12.75 2.00 -12.25
CA VAL A 363 -13.45 3.05 -11.47
C VAL A 363 -13.76 4.30 -12.30
N PRO A 364 -12.79 4.94 -13.01
CA PRO A 364 -13.09 6.14 -13.81
C PRO A 364 -14.02 5.85 -15.00
N LEU A 365 -13.99 4.65 -15.57
CA LEU A 365 -14.91 4.25 -16.66
C LEU A 365 -16.34 4.16 -16.15
N ILE A 366 -16.55 3.56 -14.97
CA ILE A 366 -17.87 3.51 -14.33
C ILE A 366 -18.31 4.93 -13.94
N ALA A 367 -17.42 5.73 -13.36
CA ALA A 367 -17.72 7.10 -12.98
C ALA A 367 -18.16 7.96 -14.17
N GLN A 368 -17.58 7.77 -15.36
CA GLN A 368 -17.98 8.47 -16.58
C GLN A 368 -19.33 8.01 -17.14
N ARG A 369 -19.64 6.70 -17.07
CA ARG A 369 -20.85 6.14 -17.69
C ARG A 369 -22.08 6.14 -16.77
N ALA A 370 -21.87 5.86 -15.49
CA ALA A 370 -22.93 5.70 -14.49
C ALA A 370 -22.85 6.74 -13.35
N GLY A 371 -21.79 7.55 -13.32
CA GLY A 371 -21.57 8.54 -12.27
C GLY A 371 -20.76 8.02 -11.08
N TRP A 372 -20.16 8.95 -10.34
CA TRP A 372 -19.34 8.65 -9.15
C TRP A 372 -20.10 7.93 -8.03
N ARG A 373 -21.44 8.01 -8.03
CA ARG A 373 -22.32 7.24 -7.14
C ARG A 373 -22.05 5.73 -7.20
N TRP A 374 -21.70 5.20 -8.37
CA TRP A 374 -21.43 3.76 -8.56
C TRP A 374 -19.94 3.44 -8.67
N GLY A 375 -19.09 4.46 -8.87
CA GLY A 375 -17.65 4.29 -9.11
C GLY A 375 -16.94 3.49 -8.01
N PHE A 376 -17.34 3.66 -6.74
CA PHE A 376 -16.75 2.96 -5.60
C PHE A 376 -17.52 1.72 -5.13
N VAL A 377 -18.79 1.59 -5.50
CA VAL A 377 -19.60 0.41 -5.15
C VAL A 377 -18.98 -0.86 -5.73
N ILE A 378 -18.38 -0.79 -6.94
CA ILE A 378 -17.71 -1.93 -7.58
C ILE A 378 -16.54 -2.47 -6.76
N LEU A 379 -15.90 -1.65 -5.93
CA LEU A 379 -14.75 -2.05 -5.13
C LEU A 379 -15.15 -3.08 -4.07
N ALA A 380 -16.43 -3.12 -3.66
CA ALA A 380 -16.96 -4.10 -2.72
C ALA A 380 -16.79 -5.56 -3.18
N LEU A 381 -16.62 -5.81 -4.49
CA LEU A 381 -16.31 -7.14 -5.02
C LEU A 381 -15.02 -7.71 -4.42
N GLY A 382 -14.02 -6.86 -4.20
CA GLY A 382 -12.74 -7.22 -3.59
C GLY A 382 -12.94 -7.74 -2.15
N PRO A 383 -13.46 -6.94 -1.22
CA PRO A 383 -13.72 -7.36 0.15
C PRO A 383 -14.66 -8.56 0.27
N VAL A 384 -15.71 -8.66 -0.56
CA VAL A 384 -16.61 -9.84 -0.56
C VAL A 384 -15.84 -11.11 -0.92
N ALA A 385 -15.06 -11.09 -2.00
CA ALA A 385 -14.22 -12.22 -2.38
C ALA A 385 -13.16 -12.54 -1.31
N GLY A 386 -12.60 -11.49 -0.70
CA GLY A 386 -11.58 -11.65 0.33
C GLY A 386 -12.11 -12.27 1.62
N ILE A 387 -13.28 -11.83 2.09
CA ILE A 387 -13.98 -12.41 3.25
C ILE A 387 -14.31 -13.89 2.99
N ALA A 388 -14.79 -14.22 1.79
CA ALA A 388 -15.06 -15.61 1.44
C ALA A 388 -13.80 -16.48 1.51
N ALA A 389 -12.66 -15.97 1.04
CA ALA A 389 -11.39 -16.68 1.06
C ALA A 389 -10.82 -16.85 2.48
N ILE A 390 -10.79 -15.77 3.29
CA ILE A 390 -10.23 -15.84 4.65
C ILE A 390 -11.08 -16.71 5.59
N ARG A 391 -12.41 -16.70 5.45
CA ARG A 391 -13.29 -17.57 6.23
C ARG A 391 -13.07 -19.05 5.89
N ARG A 392 -12.85 -19.36 4.60
CA ARG A 392 -12.49 -20.72 4.16
C ARG A 392 -11.11 -21.14 4.68
N LEU A 393 -10.14 -20.22 4.76
CA LEU A 393 -8.83 -20.50 5.35
C LEU A 393 -8.95 -20.81 6.85
N ALA A 394 -9.72 -20.00 7.58
CA ALA A 394 -9.95 -20.18 9.00
C ALA A 394 -10.61 -21.54 9.30
N ALA A 395 -11.63 -21.92 8.51
CA ALA A 395 -12.26 -23.24 8.62
C ALA A 395 -11.28 -24.38 8.35
N LEU A 396 -10.48 -24.27 7.27
CA LEU A 396 -9.48 -25.29 6.92
C LEU A 396 -8.45 -25.52 8.04
N ARG A 397 -7.99 -24.45 8.69
CA ARG A 397 -7.04 -24.52 9.81
C ARG A 397 -7.68 -25.10 11.08
N ALA A 398 -8.95 -24.79 11.34
CA ALA A 398 -9.69 -25.35 12.48
C ALA A 398 -9.94 -26.87 12.33
N ASP A 399 -10.24 -27.32 11.10
CA ASP A 399 -10.40 -28.75 10.82
C ASP A 399 -9.09 -29.54 11.00
N ALA A 400 -7.95 -28.93 10.61
CA ALA A 400 -6.64 -29.54 10.79
C ALA A 400 -6.27 -29.69 12.28
N SER A 401 -6.46 -28.66 13.10
CA SER A 401 -6.19 -28.74 14.54
C SER A 401 -7.14 -29.69 15.27
N GLY A 402 -8.38 -29.82 14.80
CA GLY A 402 -9.32 -30.82 15.31
C GLY A 402 -8.90 -32.26 15.04
N ARG A 403 -8.25 -32.53 13.89
CA ARG A 403 -7.72 -33.86 13.55
C ARG A 403 -6.48 -34.23 14.35
N ASP A 404 -5.57 -33.28 14.55
CA ASP A 404 -4.35 -33.52 15.35
C ASP A 404 -4.66 -33.80 16.83
N ASN A 405 -5.74 -33.21 17.37
CA ASN A 405 -6.21 -33.49 18.73
C ASN A 405 -6.90 -34.85 18.88
N LEU A 406 -7.33 -35.49 17.79
CA LEU A 406 -7.98 -36.80 17.77
C LEU A 406 -6.99 -37.95 17.50
N SER A 407 -5.69 -37.65 17.33
CA SER A 407 -4.61 -38.64 17.30
C SER A 407 -3.77 -38.64 18.58
N PRO A 408 -4.29 -39.08 19.75
CA PRO A 408 -3.42 -39.46 20.85
C PRO A 408 -2.77 -40.81 20.51
N SER A 409 -1.44 -40.82 20.43
CA SER A 409 -0.54 -41.98 20.57
C SER A 409 -1.13 -43.37 20.23
N ALA A 410 -0.83 -43.87 19.04
CA ALA A 410 -0.74 -45.32 18.84
C ALA A 410 0.64 -45.81 19.29
#